data_AF-A0A2D5HAL7-F1
#
_entry.id   AF-A0A2D5HAL7-F1
#
_cell.length_a   1.000
_cell.length_b   1.000
_cell.length_c   1.000
_cell.angle_alpha   90.00
_cell.angle_beta   90.00
_cell.angle_gamma   90.00
#
_symmetry.space_group_name_H-M   'P 1'
#
loop_
_entity.id
_entity.type
_entity.pdbx_description
1 polymer ?
#
loop_
_entity_poly.entity_id
_entity_poly.type
_entity_poly.pdbx_seq_one_letter_code
_entity_poly.pdbx_strand_id
1 'polypeptide(L)'
;MQQSRISELGREKDPEQYGDTRRALRNLEPATESAAKIRRAYGEDGASTSEPPAPYHEHFGFVLVSCERADLKLSPQGITLYGDEHREFLAIDPPSLPRVEVIDEFVEGALGLVQPIHDGRWGVKTVACCAALLESSRTGSEIAPTAMIIDTLEAVSV
;
A
#
# COMPACT_ATOMS: atom_id res chain seq x y z
N MET A 1 2.76 -18.14 16.56
CA MET A 1 2.41 -17.34 15.36
C MET A 1 3.63 -17.29 14.46
N GLN A 2 3.61 -17.99 13.32
CA GLN A 2 4.70 -17.91 12.36
C GLN A 2 4.58 -16.56 11.64
N GLN A 3 5.56 -15.67 11.84
CA GLN A 3 5.66 -14.46 11.03
C GLN A 3 5.88 -14.88 9.58
N SER A 4 5.08 -14.33 8.67
CA SER A 4 5.25 -14.55 7.24
C SER A 4 6.66 -14.14 6.85
N ARG A 5 7.43 -15.05 6.23
CA ARG A 5 8.76 -14.74 5.67
C ARG A 5 8.65 -13.97 4.36
N ILE A 6 7.54 -13.27 4.11
CA ILE A 6 7.31 -12.55 2.86
C ILE A 6 7.58 -11.06 3.10
N SER A 7 8.31 -10.46 2.18
CA SER A 7 8.57 -9.02 2.12
C SER A 7 7.34 -8.25 1.69
N GLU A 8 7.32 -6.95 1.96
CA GLU A 8 6.24 -6.05 1.51
C GLU A 8 5.99 -6.12 -0.01
N LEU A 9 7.01 -6.52 -0.79
CA LEU A 9 6.91 -6.73 -2.24
C LEU A 9 6.46 -8.14 -2.66
N GLY A 10 5.93 -8.95 -1.75
CA GLY A 10 5.48 -10.30 -2.08
C GLY A 10 6.60 -11.29 -2.41
N ARG A 11 7.87 -10.98 -2.08
CA ARG A 11 9.01 -11.90 -2.24
C ARG A 11 9.33 -12.61 -0.93
N GLU A 12 9.77 -13.86 -0.99
CA GLU A 12 10.32 -14.54 0.18
C GLU A 12 11.60 -13.87 0.67
N LYS A 13 11.73 -13.75 1.98
CA LYS A 13 12.89 -13.22 2.69
C LYS A 13 13.72 -14.39 3.18
N ASP A 14 14.99 -14.37 2.80
CA ASP A 14 16.01 -15.23 3.40
C ASP A 14 16.33 -14.74 4.82
N PRO A 15 16.12 -15.55 5.87
CA PRO A 15 16.45 -15.18 7.24
C PRO A 15 17.94 -14.86 7.44
N GLU A 16 18.83 -15.46 6.66
CA GLU A 16 20.28 -15.24 6.76
C GLU A 16 20.69 -13.85 6.24
N GLN A 17 19.83 -13.23 5.42
CA GLN A 17 20.02 -11.88 4.85
C GLN A 17 19.50 -10.76 5.76
N TYR A 18 19.25 -11.06 7.04
CA TYR A 18 18.75 -10.07 7.99
C TYR A 18 19.68 -8.85 8.07
N GLY A 19 19.09 -7.67 7.87
CA GLY A 19 19.79 -6.38 7.93
C GLY A 19 20.56 -6.00 6.66
N ASP A 20 20.50 -6.78 5.57
CA ASP A 20 21.21 -6.45 4.33
C ASP A 20 20.81 -5.09 3.77
N THR A 21 19.51 -4.79 3.71
CA THR A 21 19.05 -3.46 3.29
C THR A 21 19.63 -2.35 4.17
N ARG A 22 19.69 -2.54 5.50
CA ARG A 22 20.28 -1.54 6.40
C ARG A 22 21.79 -1.40 6.19
N ARG A 23 22.50 -2.48 5.87
CA ARG A 23 23.93 -2.45 5.51
C ARG A 23 24.15 -1.71 4.19
N ALA A 24 23.36 -2.04 3.16
CA ALA A 24 23.42 -1.40 1.85
C ALA A 24 23.12 0.10 1.92
N LEU A 25 22.12 0.50 2.71
CA LEU A 25 21.71 1.90 2.88
C LEU A 25 22.63 2.74 3.77
N ARG A 26 23.55 2.11 4.54
CA ARG A 26 24.33 2.81 5.58
C ARG A 26 25.14 4.01 5.05
N ASN A 27 25.68 3.89 3.84
CA ASN A 27 26.57 4.89 3.24
C ASN A 27 25.98 5.44 1.93
N LEU A 28 24.67 5.36 1.76
CA LEU A 28 23.99 5.88 0.58
C LEU A 28 23.69 7.37 0.77
N GLU A 29 24.16 8.19 -0.18
CA GLU A 29 23.81 9.61 -0.21
C GLU A 29 22.30 9.80 -0.45
N PRO A 30 21.66 10.82 0.14
CA PRO A 30 20.21 11.03 0.02
C PRO A 30 19.70 11.13 -1.41
N ALA A 31 20.48 11.73 -2.31
CA ALA A 31 20.14 11.84 -3.73
C ALA A 31 20.13 10.45 -4.40
N THR A 32 21.07 9.58 -4.05
CA THR A 32 21.17 8.22 -4.57
C THR A 32 20.05 7.34 -4.05
N GLU A 33 19.67 7.49 -2.79
CA GLU A 33 18.48 6.81 -2.23
C GLU A 33 17.20 7.22 -2.97
N SER A 34 17.02 8.52 -3.21
CA SER A 34 15.86 9.06 -3.92
C SER A 34 15.78 8.52 -5.35
N ALA A 35 16.91 8.53 -6.07
CA ALA A 35 16.99 7.95 -7.42
C ALA A 35 16.69 6.43 -7.41
N ALA A 36 17.18 5.70 -6.41
CA ALA A 36 16.86 4.27 -6.27
C ALA A 36 15.37 4.02 -6.02
N LYS A 37 14.70 4.86 -5.21
CA LYS A 37 13.26 4.79 -4.99
C LYS A 37 12.46 5.10 -6.25
N ILE A 38 12.82 6.16 -6.99
CA ILE A 38 12.17 6.52 -8.25
C ILE A 38 12.32 5.40 -9.27
N ARG A 39 13.55 4.89 -9.47
CA ARG A 39 13.80 3.78 -10.39
C ARG A 39 12.95 2.56 -10.05
N ARG A 40 12.82 2.22 -8.77
CA ARG A 40 11.99 1.10 -8.30
C ARG A 40 10.49 1.35 -8.45
N ALA A 41 10.03 2.59 -8.30
CA ALA A 41 8.61 2.94 -8.34
C ALA A 41 8.08 3.17 -9.76
N TYR A 42 8.87 3.85 -10.60
CA TYR A 42 8.45 4.37 -11.91
C TYR A 42 9.28 3.84 -13.09
N GLY A 43 10.34 3.07 -12.84
CA GLY A 43 11.01 2.28 -13.89
C GLY A 43 11.87 3.06 -14.88
N GLU A 44 12.50 4.18 -14.48
CA GLU A 44 13.30 5.03 -15.39
C GLU A 44 14.47 4.32 -16.11
N ASP A 45 14.90 3.15 -15.64
CA ASP A 45 15.87 2.28 -16.33
C ASP A 45 15.26 0.94 -16.72
N GLY A 46 14.08 0.95 -17.34
CA GLY A 46 13.43 -0.23 -17.92
C GLY A 46 13.48 -1.43 -16.98
N ALA A 47 12.63 -1.42 -15.95
CA ALA A 47 12.50 -2.51 -14.98
C ALA A 47 12.80 -3.85 -15.66
N SER A 48 13.88 -4.52 -15.25
CA SER A 48 14.36 -5.71 -15.92
C SER A 48 13.20 -6.69 -16.06
N THR A 49 12.69 -6.86 -17.28
CA THR A 49 11.62 -7.81 -17.61
C THR A 49 12.06 -9.26 -17.40
N SER A 50 13.31 -9.47 -16.95
CA SER A 50 13.89 -10.77 -16.67
C SER A 50 13.49 -11.35 -15.31
N GLU A 51 13.09 -10.53 -14.34
CA GLU A 51 12.67 -11.08 -13.04
C GLU A 51 11.24 -11.61 -13.13
N PRO A 52 10.99 -12.85 -12.67
CA PRO A 52 9.63 -13.38 -12.62
C PRO A 52 8.78 -12.50 -11.69
N PRO A 53 7.46 -12.37 -11.93
CA PRO A 53 6.56 -11.67 -11.02
C PRO A 53 6.70 -12.13 -9.57
N ALA A 54 6.41 -11.25 -8.62
CA ALA A 54 6.38 -11.64 -7.21
C ALA A 54 5.32 -12.74 -6.99
N PRO A 55 5.66 -13.85 -6.31
CA PRO A 55 4.75 -14.99 -6.16
C PRO A 55 3.60 -14.74 -5.17
N TYR A 56 3.60 -13.62 -4.45
CA TYR A 56 2.59 -13.26 -3.45
C TYR A 56 2.19 -11.79 -3.58
N HIS A 57 1.07 -11.42 -2.98
CA HIS A 57 0.59 -10.04 -2.97
C HIS A 57 1.53 -9.08 -2.22
N GLU A 58 1.64 -7.85 -2.73
CA GLU A 58 2.23 -6.76 -1.96
C GLU A 58 1.40 -6.52 -0.69
N HIS A 59 2.07 -6.15 0.41
CA HIS A 59 1.39 -5.88 1.67
C HIS A 59 2.15 -4.85 2.49
N PHE A 60 1.41 -4.10 3.33
CA PHE A 60 1.95 -3.00 4.12
C PHE A 60 1.75 -3.28 5.60
N GLY A 61 2.69 -4.04 6.17
CA GLY A 61 2.67 -4.37 7.60
C GLY A 61 1.52 -5.30 8.00
N PHE A 62 1.06 -5.13 9.24
CA PHE A 62 -0.01 -5.94 9.82
C PHE A 62 -1.32 -5.19 9.77
N VAL A 63 -2.32 -5.80 9.14
CA VAL A 63 -3.70 -5.29 9.09
C VAL A 63 -4.63 -6.31 9.72
N LEU A 64 -5.39 -5.86 10.72
CA LEU A 64 -6.46 -6.59 11.38
C LEU A 64 -7.71 -5.72 11.33
N VAL A 65 -8.79 -6.27 10.80
CA VAL A 65 -10.09 -5.60 10.76
C VAL A 65 -11.02 -6.31 11.74
N SER A 66 -11.45 -5.61 12.78
CA SER A 66 -12.41 -6.13 13.75
C SER A 66 -13.83 -5.77 13.33
N CYS A 67 -14.63 -6.79 13.05
CA CYS A 67 -16.04 -6.67 12.68
C CYS A 67 -16.92 -7.24 13.80
N GLU A 68 -18.24 -7.03 13.71
CA GLU A 68 -19.19 -7.46 14.75
C GLU A 68 -19.16 -8.96 15.07
N ARG A 69 -18.79 -9.81 14.10
CA ARG A 69 -18.84 -11.29 14.21
C ARG A 69 -17.56 -12.01 13.77
N ALA A 70 -16.52 -11.26 13.43
CA ALA A 70 -15.26 -11.83 12.99
C ALA A 70 -14.13 -10.80 13.03
N ASP A 71 -12.91 -11.28 13.26
CA ASP A 71 -11.71 -10.52 12.93
C ASP A 71 -11.12 -11.04 11.61
N LEU A 72 -10.73 -10.12 10.72
CA LEU A 72 -10.09 -10.43 9.45
C LEU A 72 -8.62 -10.03 9.53
N LYS A 73 -7.73 -11.01 9.40
CA LYS A 73 -6.30 -10.79 9.30
C LYS A 73 -5.84 -10.98 7.86
N LEU A 74 -5.28 -9.92 7.28
CA LEU A 74 -4.74 -9.96 5.93
C LEU A 74 -3.35 -10.62 5.91
N SER A 75 -3.07 -11.39 4.86
CA SER A 75 -1.74 -11.90 4.54
C SER A 75 -1.49 -11.81 3.02
N PRO A 76 -0.23 -11.95 2.56
CA PRO A 76 0.11 -11.93 1.14
C PRO A 76 -0.52 -13.05 0.30
N GLN A 77 -1.18 -14.01 0.93
CA GLN A 77 -1.77 -15.19 0.29
C GLN A 77 -3.29 -15.25 0.44
N GLY A 78 -3.88 -14.31 1.18
CA GLY A 78 -5.30 -14.35 1.46
C GLY A 78 -5.67 -13.73 2.80
N ILE A 79 -6.86 -14.10 3.27
CA ILE A 79 -7.48 -13.51 4.47
C ILE A 79 -7.79 -14.65 5.43
N THR A 80 -7.30 -14.53 6.66
CA THR A 80 -7.74 -15.41 7.75
C THR A 80 -8.92 -14.76 8.46
N LEU A 81 -10.05 -15.45 8.52
CA LEU A 81 -11.22 -15.06 9.28
C LEU A 81 -11.22 -15.79 10.61
N TYR A 82 -11.34 -15.03 11.69
CA TYR A 82 -11.53 -15.54 13.04
C TYR A 82 -12.97 -15.23 13.43
N GLY A 83 -13.88 -16.15 13.15
CA GLY A 83 -15.28 -16.04 13.56
C GLY A 83 -15.52 -16.60 14.96
N ASP A 84 -16.77 -16.53 15.41
CA ASP A 84 -17.19 -16.93 16.76
C ASP A 84 -16.80 -18.38 17.11
N GLU A 85 -17.06 -19.32 16.19
CA GLU A 85 -16.88 -20.76 16.42
C GLU A 85 -15.77 -21.37 15.54
N HIS A 86 -15.46 -20.72 14.42
CA HIS A 86 -14.62 -21.29 13.38
C HIS A 86 -13.63 -20.27 12.85
N ARG A 87 -12.47 -20.80 12.47
CA ARG A 87 -11.45 -20.06 11.74
C ARG A 87 -11.40 -20.59 10.31
N GLU A 88 -11.47 -19.67 9.36
CA GLU A 88 -11.41 -19.95 7.93
C GLU A 88 -10.22 -19.22 7.31
N PHE A 89 -9.66 -19.79 6.25
CA PHE A 89 -8.67 -19.12 5.41
C PHE A 89 -9.21 -19.01 3.98
N LEU A 90 -9.47 -17.78 3.54
CA LEU A 90 -9.83 -17.48 2.16
C LEU A 90 -8.53 -17.22 1.39
N ALA A 91 -8.12 -18.20 0.59
CA ALA A 91 -6.99 -18.04 -0.31
C ALA A 91 -7.32 -17.03 -1.41
N ILE A 92 -6.36 -16.19 -1.77
CA ILE A 92 -6.45 -15.28 -2.92
C ILE A 92 -5.37 -15.72 -3.91
N ASP A 93 -5.74 -15.81 -5.18
CA ASP A 93 -4.81 -16.19 -6.24
C ASP A 93 -3.63 -15.21 -6.31
N PRO A 94 -2.40 -15.68 -6.57
CA PRO A 94 -1.25 -14.80 -6.74
C PRO A 94 -1.47 -13.72 -7.81
N PRO A 95 -0.86 -12.53 -7.66
CA PRO A 95 -0.99 -11.48 -8.66
C PRO A 95 -0.32 -11.89 -9.98
N SER A 96 -0.95 -11.58 -11.11
CA SER A 96 -0.40 -11.81 -12.44
C SER A 96 0.73 -10.82 -12.77
N LEU A 97 0.56 -9.57 -12.34
CA LEU A 97 1.54 -8.48 -12.42
C LEU A 97 1.46 -7.64 -11.15
N PRO A 98 2.57 -7.02 -10.71
CA PRO A 98 2.52 -6.07 -9.60
C PRO A 98 1.56 -4.91 -9.91
N ARG A 99 0.62 -4.63 -9.00
CA ARG A 99 -0.31 -3.49 -9.06
C ARG A 99 -1.17 -3.44 -10.32
N VAL A 100 -1.47 -4.60 -10.91
CA VAL A 100 -2.27 -4.70 -12.13
C VAL A 100 -3.62 -3.99 -11.97
N GLU A 101 -4.23 -4.11 -10.79
CA GLU A 101 -5.53 -3.54 -10.48
C GLU A 101 -5.52 -2.01 -10.50
N VAL A 102 -4.38 -1.39 -10.12
CA VAL A 102 -4.20 0.07 -10.16
C VAL A 102 -4.01 0.55 -11.60
N ILE A 103 -3.25 -0.21 -12.39
CA ILE A 103 -3.01 0.11 -13.80
C ILE A 103 -4.30 -0.03 -14.60
N ASP A 104 -5.04 -1.11 -14.38
CA ASP A 104 -6.32 -1.38 -15.04
C ASP A 104 -7.33 -0.27 -14.72
N GLU A 105 -7.52 0.09 -13.44
CA GLU A 105 -8.43 1.19 -13.06
C GLU A 105 -8.02 2.52 -13.71
N PHE A 106 -6.72 2.82 -13.75
CA PHE A 106 -6.22 4.05 -14.38
C PHE A 106 -6.52 4.07 -15.89
N VAL A 107 -6.22 2.97 -16.60
CA VAL A 107 -6.44 2.87 -18.05
C VAL A 107 -7.93 2.90 -18.37
N GLU A 108 -8.73 2.08 -17.69
CA GLU A 108 -10.18 2.02 -17.91
C GLU A 108 -10.87 3.34 -17.56
N GLY A 109 -10.44 4.00 -16.47
CA GLY A 109 -10.93 5.32 -16.08
C GLY A 109 -10.56 6.40 -17.09
N ALA A 110 -9.33 6.42 -17.60
CA ALA A 110 -8.89 7.36 -18.63
C ALA A 110 -9.61 7.16 -19.97
N LEU A 111 -9.97 5.91 -20.30
CA LEU A 111 -10.76 5.56 -21.48
C LEU A 111 -12.28 5.77 -21.27
N GLY A 112 -12.72 6.13 -20.07
CA GLY A 112 -14.14 6.33 -19.73
C GLY A 112 -14.95 5.03 -19.70
N LEU A 113 -14.29 3.88 -19.54
CA LEU A 113 -14.93 2.56 -19.47
C LEU A 113 -15.54 2.31 -18.09
N VAL A 114 -14.91 2.84 -17.05
CA VAL A 114 -15.36 2.75 -15.66
C VAL A 114 -15.26 4.11 -14.98
N GLN A 115 -16.07 4.34 -13.94
CA GLN A 115 -15.82 5.42 -13.01
C GLN A 115 -14.75 4.92 -12.01
N PRO A 116 -13.59 5.58 -11.91
CA PRO A 116 -12.53 5.14 -11.01
C PRO A 116 -12.89 5.44 -9.55
N ILE A 117 -12.64 4.49 -8.65
CA ILE A 117 -12.81 4.69 -7.21
C ILE A 117 -11.78 5.71 -6.71
N HIS A 118 -10.54 5.58 -7.19
CA HIS A 118 -9.40 6.42 -6.79
C HIS A 118 -9.26 7.67 -7.67
N ASP A 119 -10.28 8.52 -7.66
CA ASP A 119 -10.28 9.79 -8.41
C ASP A 119 -9.56 10.94 -7.68
N GLY A 120 -9.58 12.14 -8.29
CA GLY A 120 -8.98 13.33 -7.67
C GLY A 120 -9.63 13.71 -6.33
N ARG A 121 -10.95 13.49 -6.16
CA ARG A 121 -11.65 13.77 -4.90
C ARG A 121 -11.24 12.79 -3.82
N TRP A 122 -11.01 11.52 -4.17
CA TRP A 122 -10.39 10.53 -3.29
C TRP A 122 -8.99 10.97 -2.86
N GLY A 123 -8.16 11.38 -3.81
CA GLY A 123 -6.81 11.88 -3.53
C GLY A 123 -6.77 13.05 -2.53
N VAL A 124 -7.69 14.02 -2.69
CA VAL A 124 -7.85 15.13 -1.72
C VAL A 124 -8.14 14.62 -0.32
N LYS A 125 -9.02 13.63 -0.16
CA LYS A 125 -9.34 13.05 1.16
C LYS A 125 -8.11 12.40 1.79
N THR A 126 -7.33 11.65 1.01
CA THR A 126 -6.08 11.02 1.50
C THR A 126 -5.08 12.08 1.97
N VAL A 127 -4.84 13.13 1.18
CA VAL A 127 -3.90 14.21 1.55
C VAL A 127 -4.39 14.97 2.78
N ALA A 128 -5.69 15.23 2.90
CA ALA A 128 -6.27 15.87 4.08
C ALA A 128 -6.07 15.04 5.36
N CYS A 129 -6.18 13.71 5.28
CA CYS A 129 -5.83 12.84 6.41
C CYS A 129 -4.35 12.98 6.80
N CYS A 130 -3.43 13.02 5.83
CA CYS A 130 -2.00 13.25 6.11
C CYS A 130 -1.76 14.61 6.77
N ALA A 131 -2.40 15.68 6.29
CA ALA A 131 -2.30 17.02 6.87
C ALA A 131 -2.84 17.05 8.30
N ALA A 132 -3.98 16.40 8.56
CA ALA A 132 -4.57 16.29 9.89
C ALA A 132 -3.66 15.55 10.87
N LEU A 133 -2.97 14.47 10.44
CA LEU A 133 -1.99 13.76 11.27
C LEU A 133 -0.79 14.64 11.63
N LEU A 134 -0.27 15.41 10.68
CA LEU A 134 0.83 16.35 10.93
C LEU A 134 0.43 17.43 11.94
N GLU A 135 -0.76 18.00 11.78
CA GLU A 135 -1.27 19.03 12.69
C GLU A 135 -1.57 18.46 14.08
N SER A 136 -2.13 17.25 14.16
CA SER A 136 -2.35 16.54 15.41
C SER A 136 -1.03 16.30 16.16
N SER A 137 0.02 15.89 15.45
CA SER A 137 1.36 15.73 16.04
C SER A 137 1.93 17.05 16.57
N ARG A 138 1.63 18.18 15.94
CA ARG A 138 2.13 19.50 16.34
C ARG A 138 1.40 20.05 17.56
N THR A 139 0.10 19.80 17.65
CA THR A 139 -0.80 20.38 18.66
C THR A 139 -1.05 19.45 19.85
N GLY A 140 -0.82 18.15 19.68
CA GLY A 140 -1.16 17.15 20.69
C GLY A 140 -2.67 16.96 20.86
N SER A 141 -3.48 17.33 19.87
CA SER A 141 -4.95 17.23 19.91
C SER A 141 -5.51 16.46 18.71
N GLU A 142 -6.77 16.04 18.83
CA GLU A 142 -7.50 15.45 17.72
C GLU A 142 -7.78 16.49 16.64
N ILE A 143 -7.52 16.13 15.38
CA ILE A 143 -7.77 16.96 14.21
C ILE A 143 -8.62 16.16 13.23
N ALA A 144 -9.85 16.62 12.99
CA ALA A 144 -10.72 16.01 11.99
C ALA A 144 -10.34 16.51 10.58
N PRO A 145 -10.09 15.62 9.60
CA PRO A 145 -9.73 16.03 8.24
C PRO A 145 -10.90 16.66 7.47
N THR A 146 -12.14 16.53 7.95
CA THR A 146 -13.36 16.94 7.24
C THR A 146 -13.36 18.41 6.81
N ALA A 147 -12.93 19.32 7.69
CA ALA A 147 -12.88 20.75 7.35
C ALA A 147 -11.91 21.01 6.19
N MET A 148 -10.71 20.42 6.24
CA MET A 148 -9.70 20.53 5.20
C MET A 148 -10.19 19.97 3.85
N ILE A 149 -10.97 18.88 3.88
CA ILE A 149 -11.57 18.28 2.69
C ILE A 149 -12.59 19.23 2.06
N ILE A 150 -13.51 19.77 2.85
CA ILE A 150 -14.57 20.68 2.35
C ILE A 150 -13.92 21.92 1.73
N ASP A 151 -13.04 22.60 2.46
CA ASP A 151 -12.37 23.82 1.99
C ASP A 151 -11.64 23.59 0.65
N THR A 152 -10.93 22.46 0.54
CA THR A 152 -10.20 22.11 -0.69
C THR A 152 -11.14 21.79 -1.84
N LEU A 153 -12.20 21.02 -1.61
CA LEU A 153 -13.12 20.65 -2.68
C LEU A 153 -13.97 21.83 -3.17
N GLU A 154 -14.31 22.78 -2.29
CA GLU A 154 -14.98 24.03 -2.66
C GLU A 154 -14.07 24.91 -3.53
N ALA A 155 -12.79 25.02 -3.18
CA ALA A 155 -11.82 25.82 -3.94
C ALA A 155 -11.56 25.31 -5.37
N VAL A 156 -11.80 24.03 -5.64
CA VAL A 156 -11.50 23.37 -6.92
C VAL A 156 -12.78 23.12 -7.75
N SER A 157 -13.97 23.42 -7.21
CA SER A 157 -15.26 23.25 -7.91
C SER A 157 -15.65 24.48 -8.77
N VAL A 158 -14.69 25.29 -9.20
CA VAL A 158 -14.87 26.47 -10.07
C VAL A 158 -14.77 26.10 -11.54
#